data_AF-A0A1F5ZNG7-F1
#
_entry.id   AF-A0A1F5ZNG7-F1
#
_cell.length_a   1.000
_cell.length_b   1.000
_cell.length_c   1.000
_cell.angle_alpha   90.00
_cell.angle_beta   90.00
_cell.angle_gamma   90.00
#
_symmetry.space_group_name_H-M   'P 1'
#
loop_
_entity.id
_entity.type
_entity.pdbx_description
1 polymer ?
#
loop_
_entity_poly.entity_id
_entity_poly.type
_entity_poly.pdbx_seq_one_letter_code
_entity_poly.pdbx_strand_id
1 'polypeptide(L)'
;MNSITKKQKKLLSTISNYRSKYGKPPTLREMAKDARISDIKSVHRMIKALVLKGYLYHDRMKSRGVLLTDFGINELESSMLTNLRQSSHSSLDNHKKQSELAGELSRSDVTVSLPTSNSIIYGNKNIKANGTNISTDLQNIVETVVNIVIDKFANGSAFNNQQEKHELASNITNFIAKTAAQDFILQNLGWLAILIIGFFAYTRIIDDNMRAFLYASFSVFIVNLLIKKGNL
;
A
#
# COMPACT_ATOMS: atom_id res chain seq x y z
N MET A 1 13.01 -26.35 -17.40
CA MET A 1 12.57 -25.29 -16.46
C MET A 1 13.72 -24.95 -15.52
N ASN A 2 14.20 -23.70 -15.54
CA ASN A 2 15.41 -23.30 -14.79
C ASN A 2 15.11 -23.10 -13.29
N SER A 3 15.14 -24.20 -12.54
CA SER A 3 14.96 -24.19 -11.09
C SER A 3 15.91 -23.21 -10.38
N ILE A 4 15.37 -22.42 -9.46
CA ILE A 4 16.11 -21.47 -8.62
C ILE A 4 16.71 -22.20 -7.42
N THR A 5 17.96 -21.88 -7.04
CA THR A 5 18.59 -22.52 -5.88
C THR A 5 18.07 -21.93 -4.57
N LYS A 6 18.17 -22.66 -3.45
CA LYS A 6 17.77 -22.17 -2.11
C LYS A 6 18.41 -20.83 -1.74
N LYS A 7 19.71 -20.67 -2.05
CA LYS A 7 20.44 -19.41 -1.81
C LYS A 7 19.90 -18.27 -2.67
N GLN A 8 19.63 -18.53 -3.96
CA GLN A 8 19.05 -17.56 -4.88
C GLN A 8 17.65 -17.12 -4.44
N LYS A 9 16.81 -18.07 -4.00
CA LYS A 9 15.47 -17.80 -3.46
C LYS A 9 15.53 -16.96 -2.19
N LYS A 10 16.48 -17.24 -1.30
CA LYS A 10 16.74 -16.41 -0.11
C LYS A 10 17.07 -14.97 -0.51
N LEU A 11 17.99 -14.78 -1.46
CA LEU A 11 18.35 -13.43 -1.93
C LEU A 11 17.14 -12.71 -2.53
N LEU A 12 16.31 -13.40 -3.33
CA LEU A 12 15.07 -12.87 -3.90
C LEU A 12 14.11 -12.37 -2.79
N SER A 13 13.91 -13.20 -1.76
CA SER A 13 13.08 -12.83 -0.60
C SER A 13 13.65 -11.66 0.19
N THR A 14 14.99 -11.57 0.31
CA THR A 14 15.66 -10.44 0.95
C THR A 14 15.40 -9.13 0.21
N ILE A 15 15.48 -9.14 -1.13
CA ILE A 15 15.22 -7.93 -1.93
C ILE A 15 13.76 -7.48 -1.77
N SER A 16 12.81 -8.41 -1.82
CA SER A 16 11.39 -8.12 -1.60
C SER A 16 11.14 -7.52 -0.21
N ASN A 17 11.60 -8.20 0.85
CA ASN A 17 11.44 -7.76 2.23
C ASN A 17 12.09 -6.39 2.49
N TYR A 18 13.27 -6.14 1.91
CA TYR A 18 13.96 -4.86 2.03
C TYR A 18 13.14 -3.73 1.41
N ARG A 19 12.57 -3.95 0.22
CA ARG A 19 11.74 -2.97 -0.46
C ARG A 19 10.46 -2.69 0.33
N SER A 20 9.79 -3.72 0.85
CA SER A 20 8.60 -3.54 1.68
C SER A 20 8.90 -2.79 2.98
N LYS A 21 10.08 -2.99 3.57
CA LYS A 21 10.48 -2.32 4.82
C LYS A 21 10.92 -0.87 4.65
N TYR A 22 11.66 -0.56 3.59
CA TYR A 22 12.32 0.75 3.44
C TYR A 22 11.81 1.58 2.26
N GLY A 23 10.88 1.07 1.46
CA GLY A 23 10.33 1.75 0.29
C GLY A 23 11.32 1.93 -0.88
N LYS A 24 12.51 1.33 -0.80
CA LYS A 24 13.59 1.48 -1.81
C LYS A 24 14.34 0.18 -2.06
N PRO A 25 14.94 -0.02 -3.26
CA PRO A 25 15.75 -1.19 -3.54
C PRO A 25 17.03 -1.23 -2.69
N PRO A 26 17.47 -2.44 -2.27
CA PRO A 26 18.74 -2.60 -1.58
C PRO A 26 19.93 -2.44 -2.54
N THR A 27 21.06 -2.02 -1.97
CA THR A 27 22.38 -2.07 -2.61
C THR A 27 23.01 -3.46 -2.46
N LEU A 28 24.08 -3.73 -3.20
CA LEU A 28 24.84 -4.99 -3.10
C LEU A 28 25.35 -5.29 -1.67
N ARG A 29 25.76 -4.25 -0.94
CA ARG A 29 26.24 -4.37 0.45
C ARG A 29 25.11 -4.71 1.42
N GLU A 30 23.96 -4.03 1.27
CA GLU A 30 22.76 -4.31 2.06
C GLU A 30 22.26 -5.74 1.81
N MET A 31 22.24 -6.18 0.55
CA MET A 31 21.90 -7.55 0.17
C MET A 31 22.84 -8.60 0.79
N ALA A 32 24.15 -8.37 0.75
CA ALA A 32 25.12 -9.31 1.34
C ALA A 32 24.88 -9.47 2.85
N LYS A 33 24.67 -8.36 3.55
CA LYS A 33 24.41 -8.32 4.99
C LYS A 33 23.12 -9.07 5.34
N ASP A 34 22.01 -8.72 4.69
CA ASP A 34 20.69 -9.23 5.06
C ASP A 34 20.49 -10.69 4.61
N ALA A 35 21.07 -11.08 3.48
CA ALA A 35 21.04 -12.48 3.03
C ALA A 35 22.06 -13.38 3.78
N ARG A 36 22.92 -12.80 4.63
CA ARG A 36 24.06 -13.46 5.29
C ARG A 36 24.99 -14.16 4.28
N ILE A 37 25.38 -13.44 3.24
CA ILE A 37 26.33 -13.89 2.22
C ILE A 37 27.69 -13.28 2.52
N SER A 38 28.74 -14.12 2.55
CA SER A 38 30.08 -13.72 2.98
C SER A 38 30.76 -12.70 2.09
N ASP A 39 30.49 -12.71 0.78
CA ASP A 39 31.16 -11.84 -0.19
C ASP A 39 30.17 -11.19 -1.17
N ILE A 40 30.39 -9.90 -1.44
CA ILE A 40 29.69 -9.08 -2.43
C ILE A 40 29.81 -9.70 -3.83
N LYS A 41 30.95 -10.30 -4.19
CA LYS A 41 31.10 -10.96 -5.51
C LYS A 41 30.12 -12.11 -5.68
N SER A 42 29.84 -12.85 -4.61
CA SER A 42 28.84 -13.93 -4.63
C SER A 42 27.43 -13.39 -4.86
N VAL A 43 27.09 -12.27 -4.22
CA VAL A 43 25.81 -11.57 -4.45
C VAL A 43 25.69 -11.14 -5.92
N HIS A 44 26.74 -10.53 -6.47
CA HIS A 44 26.75 -10.10 -7.86
C HIS A 44 26.55 -11.28 -8.84
N ARG A 45 27.21 -12.41 -8.60
CA ARG A 45 27.02 -13.64 -9.39
C ARG A 45 25.59 -14.17 -9.31
N MET A 46 24.99 -14.14 -8.12
CA MET A 46 23.60 -14.55 -7.92
C MET A 46 22.62 -13.62 -8.62
N ILE A 47 22.82 -12.30 -8.56
CA ILE A 47 21.99 -11.32 -9.28
C ILE A 47 22.08 -11.57 -10.78
N LYS A 48 23.30 -11.72 -11.33
CA LYS A 48 23.48 -12.02 -12.77
C LYS A 48 22.73 -13.29 -13.18
N ALA A 49 22.81 -14.35 -12.37
CA ALA A 49 22.07 -15.58 -12.63
C ALA A 49 20.55 -15.40 -12.55
N LEU A 50 20.06 -14.62 -11.58
CA LEU A 50 18.62 -14.33 -11.43
C LEU A 50 18.07 -13.46 -12.56
N VAL A 51 18.87 -12.51 -13.05
CA VAL A 51 18.53 -11.69 -14.23
C VAL A 51 18.46 -12.55 -15.49
N LEU A 52 19.46 -13.42 -15.70
CA LEU A 52 19.45 -14.37 -16.83
C LEU A 52 18.25 -15.32 -16.80
N LYS A 53 17.76 -15.65 -15.60
CA LYS A 53 16.56 -16.48 -15.41
C LYS A 53 15.25 -15.69 -15.47
N GLY A 54 15.30 -14.36 -15.59
CA GLY A 54 14.11 -13.51 -15.70
C GLY A 54 13.43 -13.16 -14.37
N TYR A 55 14.01 -13.49 -13.21
CA TYR A 55 13.44 -13.18 -11.90
C TYR A 55 13.74 -11.75 -11.42
N LEU A 56 14.80 -11.13 -11.95
CA LEU A 56 15.24 -9.79 -11.58
C LEU A 56 15.55 -8.96 -12.82
N TYR A 57 15.38 -7.66 -12.69
CA TYR A 57 15.94 -6.65 -13.57
C TYR A 57 17.07 -5.90 -12.83
N HIS A 58 18.18 -5.62 -13.50
CA HIS A 58 19.29 -4.88 -12.91
C HIS A 58 19.79 -3.76 -13.82
N ASP A 59 19.55 -2.52 -13.42
CA ASP A 59 20.14 -1.32 -14.00
C ASP A 59 21.56 -1.12 -13.44
N ARG A 60 22.57 -1.29 -14.30
CA ARG A 60 24.00 -1.18 -13.92
C ARG A 60 24.45 0.25 -13.68
N MET A 61 23.72 1.25 -14.19
CA MET A 61 24.06 2.66 -14.02
C MET A 61 23.65 3.18 -12.64
N LYS A 62 22.81 2.43 -11.91
CA LYS A 62 22.28 2.82 -10.61
C LYS A 62 22.77 1.89 -9.50
N SER A 63 23.29 2.48 -8.43
CA SER A 63 23.70 1.73 -7.22
C SER A 63 22.55 0.94 -6.57
N ARG A 64 21.31 1.43 -6.71
CA ARG A 64 20.06 0.81 -6.25
C ARG A 64 19.19 0.35 -7.43
N GLY A 65 19.81 -0.20 -8.47
CA GLY A 65 19.15 -0.56 -9.72
C GLY A 65 18.55 -1.97 -9.78
N VAL A 66 18.43 -2.72 -8.67
CA VAL A 66 17.93 -4.11 -8.69
C VAL A 66 16.43 -4.13 -8.37
N LEU A 67 15.62 -4.61 -9.31
CA LEU A 67 14.16 -4.68 -9.22
C LEU A 67 13.67 -6.11 -9.45
N LEU A 68 12.55 -6.47 -8.82
CA LEU A 68 11.85 -7.72 -9.12
C LEU A 68 11.03 -7.55 -10.39
N THR A 69 11.02 -8.59 -11.22
CA THR A 69 10.09 -8.73 -12.34
C THR A 69 8.80 -9.42 -11.86
N ASP A 70 7.76 -9.40 -12.68
CA ASP A 70 6.50 -10.11 -12.39
C ASP A 70 6.73 -11.60 -12.15
N PHE A 71 7.65 -12.21 -12.91
CA PHE A 71 8.07 -13.59 -12.71
C PHE A 71 8.75 -13.82 -11.34
N GLY A 72 9.56 -12.87 -10.90
CA GLY A 72 10.15 -12.84 -9.56
C GLY A 72 9.11 -12.79 -8.45
N ILE A 73 8.08 -11.96 -8.61
CA ILE A 73 7.01 -11.78 -7.64
C ILE A 73 6.16 -13.07 -7.53
N ASN A 74 5.73 -13.61 -8.66
CA ASN A 74 4.91 -14.83 -8.70
C ASN A 74 5.60 -16.04 -8.06
N GLU A 75 6.93 -16.18 -8.23
CA GLU A 75 7.71 -17.24 -7.59
C GLU A 75 7.78 -17.07 -6.06
N LEU A 76 7.87 -15.84 -5.57
CA LEU A 76 7.83 -15.56 -4.14
C LEU A 76 6.45 -15.89 -3.55
N GLU A 77 5.38 -15.46 -4.20
CA GLU A 77 4.01 -15.73 -3.74
C GLU A 77 3.70 -17.23 -3.71
N SER A 78 4.06 -17.94 -4.78
CA SER A 78 3.91 -19.40 -4.86
C SER A 78 4.62 -20.11 -3.71
N SER A 79 5.76 -19.58 -3.28
CA SER A 79 6.54 -20.10 -2.16
C SER A 79 5.95 -19.77 -0.78
N MET A 80 5.23 -18.66 -0.65
CA MET A 80 4.54 -18.31 0.58
C MET A 80 3.27 -19.15 0.76
N LEU A 81 2.49 -19.33 -0.31
CA LEU A 81 1.26 -20.13 -0.31
C LEU A 81 1.53 -21.61 0.02
N THR A 82 2.66 -22.16 -0.43
CA THR A 82 3.07 -23.53 -0.09
C THR A 82 3.38 -23.69 1.40
N ASN A 83 4.06 -22.71 2.00
CA ASN A 83 4.34 -22.73 3.44
C ASN A 83 3.07 -22.62 4.30
N LEU A 84 2.11 -21.78 3.89
CA LEU A 84 0.84 -21.60 4.61
C LEU A 84 0.00 -22.89 4.64
N ARG A 85 -0.07 -23.60 3.51
CA ARG A 85 -0.75 -24.91 3.42
C ARG A 85 -0.11 -25.98 4.31
N GLN A 86 1.20 -25.91 4.49
CA GLN A 86 1.94 -26.89 5.30
C GLN A 86 1.77 -26.63 6.80
N SER A 87 1.64 -25.36 7.22
CA SER A 87 1.32 -24.99 8.60
C SER A 87 -0.12 -25.32 9.02
N SER A 88 -1.08 -25.27 8.09
CA SER A 88 -2.48 -25.63 8.40
C SER A 88 -2.69 -27.12 8.62
N HIS A 89 -1.87 -27.98 7.99
CA HIS A 89 -1.99 -29.44 8.16
C HIS A 89 -1.38 -29.97 9.47
N SER A 90 -0.37 -29.31 10.04
CA SER A 90 0.25 -29.75 11.31
C SER A 90 -0.55 -29.38 12.56
N SER A 91 -1.59 -28.55 12.44
CA SER A 91 -2.45 -28.16 13.57
C SER A 91 -3.59 -29.15 13.85
N LEU A 92 -3.90 -30.06 12.93
CA LEU A 92 -4.96 -31.06 13.11
C LEU A 92 -4.48 -32.34 13.82
N ASP A 93 -3.19 -32.65 13.79
CA ASP A 93 -2.65 -33.84 14.47
C ASP A 93 -2.39 -33.64 15.97
N ASN A 94 -2.26 -32.38 16.43
CA ASN A 94 -1.99 -32.08 17.84
C ASN A 94 -3.25 -32.07 18.73
N HIS A 95 -4.45 -32.07 18.15
CA HIS A 95 -5.68 -32.10 18.95
C HIS A 95 -6.07 -33.49 19.48
N LYS A 96 -5.47 -34.57 18.98
CA LYS A 96 -5.78 -35.93 19.46
C LYS A 96 -4.99 -36.35 20.71
N LYS A 97 -3.97 -35.58 21.14
CA LYS A 97 -3.13 -35.90 22.31
C LYS A 97 -3.38 -35.05 23.55
N GLN A 98 -4.19 -33.98 23.48
CA GLN A 98 -4.48 -33.11 24.63
C GLN A 98 -5.88 -33.31 25.23
N SER A 99 -6.74 -34.16 24.63
CA SER A 99 -8.09 -34.44 25.16
C SER A 99 -8.14 -35.51 26.25
N GLU A 100 -7.03 -36.14 26.63
CA GLU A 100 -6.98 -37.17 27.70
C GLU A 100 -6.46 -36.64 29.04
N LEU A 101 -6.08 -35.37 29.16
CA LEU A 101 -5.44 -34.84 30.38
C LEU A 101 -5.95 -33.44 30.77
N ALA A 102 -7.26 -33.27 30.88
CA ALA A 102 -7.87 -32.07 31.45
C ALA A 102 -9.08 -32.45 32.33
N GLY A 103 -8.80 -33.24 33.37
CA GLY A 103 -9.56 -33.20 34.60
C GLY A 103 -8.78 -32.36 35.61
N GLU A 104 -9.52 -31.51 36.33
CA GLU A 104 -9.14 -30.79 37.56
C GLU A 104 -8.49 -29.39 37.49
N LEU A 105 -9.17 -28.49 38.25
CA LEU A 105 -8.76 -27.23 38.90
C LEU A 105 -8.89 -25.95 38.03
N SER A 106 -9.93 -25.12 38.20
CA SER A 106 -10.35 -24.27 39.34
C SER A 106 -9.61 -22.92 39.41
N ARG A 107 -10.40 -21.83 39.23
CA ARG A 107 -10.35 -20.42 39.73
C ARG A 107 -8.95 -19.81 40.02
N SER A 108 -8.60 -18.60 39.59
CA SER A 108 -9.25 -17.31 39.89
C SER A 108 -8.57 -16.12 39.16
N ASP A 109 -9.35 -15.06 38.93
CA ASP A 109 -9.02 -13.63 38.87
C ASP A 109 -7.99 -13.10 37.85
N VAL A 110 -8.54 -12.42 36.82
CA VAL A 110 -7.81 -11.53 35.90
C VAL A 110 -8.37 -10.12 36.07
N THR A 111 -7.53 -9.19 36.53
CA THR A 111 -7.68 -7.76 36.27
C THR A 111 -6.38 -7.22 35.70
N VAL A 112 -6.39 -6.91 34.39
CA VAL A 112 -5.34 -6.13 33.74
C VAL A 112 -6.04 -5.02 32.94
N SER A 113 -5.96 -3.81 33.43
CA SER A 113 -6.36 -2.58 32.73
C SER A 113 -5.38 -2.26 31.59
N LEU A 114 -5.90 -2.10 30.37
CA LEU A 114 -5.16 -1.60 29.20
C LEU A 114 -5.20 -0.05 29.10
N PRO A 115 -4.21 0.57 28.44
CA PRO A 115 -4.07 2.02 28.33
C PRO A 115 -4.95 2.65 27.22
N THR A 116 -5.20 3.94 27.44
CA THR A 116 -6.01 4.95 26.75
C THR A 116 -5.92 4.96 25.21
N SER A 117 -7.08 4.97 24.53
CA SER A 117 -7.18 5.07 23.06
C SER A 117 -7.36 6.52 22.57
N ASN A 118 -6.60 6.91 21.55
CA ASN A 118 -6.87 8.08 20.71
C ASN A 118 -8.07 7.79 19.79
N SER A 119 -9.27 8.25 20.15
CA SER A 119 -10.46 8.21 19.29
C SER A 119 -10.82 9.62 18.83
N ILE A 120 -11.08 9.79 17.53
CA ILE A 120 -11.63 11.04 16.98
C ILE A 120 -13.14 10.82 16.81
N ILE A 121 -13.94 11.69 17.42
CA ILE A 121 -15.41 11.63 17.38
C ILE A 121 -15.91 12.65 16.35
N TYR A 122 -16.70 12.20 15.37
CA TYR A 122 -17.41 13.07 14.43
C TYR A 122 -18.86 12.62 14.28
N GLY A 123 -19.81 13.49 14.67
CA GLY A 123 -21.22 13.12 14.78
C GLY A 123 -21.46 12.00 15.80
N ASN A 124 -22.36 11.06 15.48
CA ASN A 124 -22.70 9.93 16.36
C ASN A 124 -21.88 8.65 16.07
N LYS A 125 -20.75 8.76 15.35
CA LYS A 125 -19.87 7.63 15.00
C LYS A 125 -18.51 7.76 15.69
N ASN A 126 -18.08 6.66 16.30
CA ASN A 126 -16.83 6.58 17.04
C ASN A 126 -15.84 5.75 16.22
N ILE A 127 -14.83 6.41 15.63
CA ILE A 127 -13.88 5.74 14.72
C ILE A 127 -12.66 5.31 15.55
N LYS A 128 -12.51 4.00 15.73
CA LYS A 128 -11.34 3.39 16.39
C LYS A 128 -10.30 3.05 15.33
N ALA A 129 -9.14 3.69 15.38
CA ALA A 129 -7.98 3.26 14.62
C ALA A 129 -7.35 2.06 15.34
N ASN A 130 -7.63 0.84 14.87
CA ASN A 130 -6.89 -0.33 15.31
C ASN A 130 -5.59 -0.34 14.50
N GLY A 131 -4.51 0.20 15.07
CA GLY A 131 -3.22 0.47 14.41
C GLY A 131 -2.43 -0.76 13.90
N THR A 132 -3.11 -1.79 13.41
CA THR A 132 -2.54 -3.01 12.85
C THR A 132 -2.68 -3.08 11.33
N ASN A 133 -3.46 -2.21 10.69
CA ASN A 133 -3.67 -2.30 9.23
C ASN A 133 -3.90 -0.93 8.56
N ILE A 134 -2.80 -0.35 8.06
CA ILE A 134 -2.75 1.00 7.47
C ILE A 134 -3.70 1.14 6.27
N SER A 135 -3.94 0.05 5.53
CA SER A 135 -4.83 0.06 4.36
C SER A 135 -6.29 0.31 4.75
N THR A 136 -6.78 -0.36 5.80
CA THR A 136 -8.17 -0.19 6.27
C THR A 136 -8.35 1.15 6.97
N ASP A 137 -7.34 1.60 7.71
CA ASP A 137 -7.40 2.91 8.38
C ASP A 137 -7.44 4.06 7.35
N LEU A 138 -6.68 3.96 6.26
CA LEU A 138 -6.73 4.93 5.16
C LEU A 138 -8.06 4.89 4.41
N GLN A 139 -8.63 3.71 4.15
CA GLN A 139 -9.97 3.60 3.54
C GLN A 139 -11.02 4.30 4.40
N ASN A 140 -11.03 4.07 5.72
CA ASN A 140 -11.95 4.70 6.65
C ASN A 140 -11.79 6.23 6.68
N ILE A 141 -10.54 6.73 6.63
CA ILE A 141 -10.26 8.17 6.58
C ILE A 141 -10.75 8.78 5.27
N VAL A 142 -10.47 8.15 4.13
CA VAL A 142 -10.90 8.62 2.81
C VAL A 142 -12.42 8.65 2.73
N GLU A 143 -13.10 7.58 3.17
CA GLU A 143 -14.55 7.50 3.18
C GLU A 143 -15.19 8.57 4.07
N THR A 144 -14.58 8.84 5.23
CA THR A 144 -15.03 9.92 6.13
C THR A 144 -14.88 11.31 5.47
N VAL A 145 -13.74 11.57 4.83
CA VAL A 145 -13.50 12.85 4.13
C VAL A 145 -14.46 13.02 2.95
N VAL A 146 -14.68 11.97 2.16
CA VAL A 146 -15.65 11.99 1.04
C VAL A 146 -17.06 12.29 1.54
N ASN A 147 -17.49 11.64 2.62
CA ASN A 147 -18.81 11.88 3.20
C ASN A 147 -18.97 13.31 3.76
N ILE A 148 -17.92 13.86 4.40
CA ILE A 148 -17.92 15.27 4.86
C ILE A 148 -18.02 16.24 3.67
N VAL A 149 -17.31 15.96 2.58
CA VAL A 149 -17.35 16.78 1.35
C VAL A 149 -18.73 16.70 0.73
N ILE A 150 -19.31 15.50 0.60
CA ILE A 150 -20.66 15.29 0.05
C ILE A 150 -21.71 16.02 0.90
N ASP A 151 -21.68 15.90 2.23
CA ASP A 151 -22.64 16.54 3.12
C ASP A 151 -22.55 18.08 3.04
N LYS A 152 -21.32 18.63 3.06
CA LYS A 152 -21.10 20.07 2.90
C LYS A 152 -21.50 20.59 1.51
N PHE A 153 -21.32 19.80 0.44
CA PHE A 153 -21.76 20.17 -0.91
C PHE A 153 -23.26 20.01 -1.12
N ALA A 154 -23.88 18.98 -0.54
CA ALA A 154 -25.30 18.69 -0.66
C ALA A 154 -26.16 19.69 0.10
N ASN A 155 -25.68 20.18 1.25
CA ASN A 155 -26.34 21.24 2.02
C ASN A 155 -26.09 22.63 1.41
N GLY A 156 -25.13 22.75 0.49
CA GLY A 156 -24.80 23.97 -0.26
C GLY A 156 -25.35 23.99 -1.69
N SER A 157 -26.66 23.77 -1.88
CA SER A 157 -27.44 24.10 -3.09
C SER A 157 -27.00 23.58 -4.49
N ALA A 158 -25.96 22.74 -4.61
CA ALA A 158 -25.39 22.41 -5.92
C ALA A 158 -26.02 21.19 -6.62
N PHE A 159 -26.78 20.35 -5.92
CA PHE A 159 -27.40 19.14 -6.48
C PHE A 159 -28.85 19.00 -6.00
N ASN A 160 -29.79 19.37 -6.87
CA ASN A 160 -31.23 19.30 -6.57
C ASN A 160 -31.83 17.91 -6.76
N ASN A 161 -31.13 17.01 -7.47
CA ASN A 161 -31.62 15.67 -7.74
C ASN A 161 -30.87 14.60 -6.91
N GLN A 162 -31.62 13.78 -6.16
CA GLN A 162 -31.08 12.64 -5.42
C GLN A 162 -30.37 11.61 -6.32
N GLN A 163 -30.81 11.48 -7.57
CA GLN A 163 -30.22 10.55 -8.53
C GLN A 163 -28.79 10.96 -8.93
N GLU A 164 -28.54 12.26 -9.12
CA GLU A 164 -27.20 12.80 -9.42
C GLU A 164 -26.23 12.60 -8.25
N LYS A 165 -26.73 12.71 -7.01
CA LYS A 165 -25.94 12.40 -5.80
C LYS A 165 -25.52 10.94 -5.77
N HIS A 166 -26.45 10.02 -6.06
CA HIS A 166 -26.17 8.59 -6.10
C HIS A 166 -25.21 8.22 -7.24
N GLU A 167 -25.37 8.82 -8.41
CA GLU A 167 -24.50 8.57 -9.56
C GLU A 167 -23.08 9.07 -9.29
N LEU A 168 -22.92 10.29 -8.78
CA LEU A 168 -21.63 10.85 -8.40
C LEU A 168 -20.94 9.99 -7.32
N ALA A 169 -21.67 9.61 -6.28
CA ALA A 169 -21.15 8.74 -5.22
C ALA A 169 -20.68 7.39 -5.77
N SER A 170 -21.46 6.77 -6.66
CA SER A 170 -21.10 5.49 -7.29
C SER A 170 -19.86 5.62 -8.19
N ASN A 171 -19.74 6.70 -8.96
CA ASN A 171 -18.62 6.95 -9.86
C ASN A 171 -17.34 7.24 -9.08
N ILE A 172 -17.41 8.02 -8.01
CA ILE A 172 -16.27 8.28 -7.13
C ILE A 172 -15.84 6.98 -6.44
N THR A 173 -16.79 6.18 -5.93
CA THR A 173 -16.49 4.92 -5.24
C THR A 173 -15.85 3.91 -6.20
N ASN A 174 -16.38 3.78 -7.40
CA ASN A 174 -15.82 2.90 -8.45
C ASN A 174 -14.44 3.38 -8.91
N PHE A 175 -14.23 4.69 -9.04
CA PHE A 175 -12.93 5.26 -9.37
C PHE A 175 -11.91 4.99 -8.26
N ILE A 176 -12.28 5.18 -6.99
CA ILE A 176 -11.42 4.89 -5.84
C ILE A 176 -11.11 3.39 -5.76
N ALA A 177 -12.10 2.51 -5.90
CA ALA A 177 -11.90 1.06 -5.87
C ALA A 177 -10.98 0.59 -7.01
N LYS A 178 -11.17 1.11 -8.22
CA LYS A 178 -10.32 0.80 -9.39
C LYS A 178 -8.90 1.33 -9.23
N THR A 179 -8.75 2.47 -8.56
CA THR A 179 -7.45 3.13 -8.33
C THR A 179 -6.71 2.53 -7.13
N ALA A 180 -7.44 2.04 -6.12
CA ALA A 180 -6.89 1.40 -4.93
C ALA A 180 -6.31 0.01 -5.20
N ALA A 181 -6.69 -0.63 -6.30
CA ALA A 181 -6.09 -1.88 -6.76
C ALA A 181 -4.65 -1.74 -7.31
N GLN A 182 -4.13 -0.51 -7.45
CA GLN A 182 -2.74 -0.24 -7.85
C GLN A 182 -2.01 0.53 -6.74
N ASP A 183 -1.27 -0.19 -5.91
CA ASP A 183 -0.53 0.33 -4.73
C ASP A 183 0.41 1.51 -5.03
N PHE A 184 0.85 1.67 -6.28
CA PHE A 184 1.73 2.77 -6.69
C PHE A 184 0.98 4.10 -6.91
N ILE A 185 -0.33 4.05 -7.17
CA ILE A 185 -1.13 5.22 -7.52
C ILE A 185 -1.63 5.94 -6.27
N LEU A 186 -2.03 5.23 -5.21
CA LEU A 186 -2.57 5.81 -3.98
C LEU A 186 -1.65 6.83 -3.30
N GLN A 187 -0.33 6.59 -3.28
CA GLN A 187 0.61 7.54 -2.65
C GLN A 187 0.83 8.83 -3.45
N ASN A 188 0.66 8.82 -4.78
CA ASN A 188 0.92 10.01 -5.59
C ASN A 188 -0.38 10.70 -6.05
N LEU A 189 -1.41 9.92 -6.40
CA LEU A 189 -2.71 10.43 -6.81
C LEU A 189 -3.59 10.83 -5.63
N GLY A 190 -3.41 10.24 -4.44
CA GLY A 190 -4.14 10.68 -3.24
C GLY A 190 -3.82 12.13 -2.89
N TRP A 191 -2.53 12.49 -2.89
CA TRP A 191 -2.10 13.89 -2.73
C TRP A 191 -2.57 14.77 -3.89
N LEU A 192 -2.58 14.25 -5.12
CA LEU A 192 -3.05 15.00 -6.29
C LEU A 192 -4.55 15.30 -6.21
N ALA A 193 -5.36 14.34 -5.75
CA ALA A 193 -6.80 14.52 -5.52
C ALA A 193 -7.06 15.53 -4.39
N ILE A 194 -6.31 15.45 -3.28
CA ILE A 194 -6.40 16.42 -2.18
C ILE A 194 -6.03 17.83 -2.67
N LEU A 195 -4.99 17.96 -3.50
CA LEU A 195 -4.59 19.23 -4.08
C LEU A 195 -5.62 19.77 -5.08
N ILE A 196 -6.24 18.92 -5.90
CA ILE A 196 -7.30 19.33 -6.82
C ILE A 196 -8.53 19.80 -6.04
N ILE A 197 -8.95 19.06 -5.02
CA ILE A 197 -10.10 19.42 -4.17
C ILE A 197 -9.81 20.71 -3.41
N GLY A 198 -8.60 20.85 -2.85
CA GLY A 198 -8.15 22.07 -2.19
C GLY A 198 -8.09 23.27 -3.14
N PHE A 199 -7.63 23.07 -4.37
CA PHE A 199 -7.57 24.10 -5.41
C PHE A 199 -8.98 24.55 -5.82
N PHE A 200 -9.92 23.63 -6.03
CA PHE A 200 -11.32 23.95 -6.33
C PHE A 200 -12.05 24.63 -5.17
N ALA A 201 -11.76 24.24 -3.93
CA ALA A 201 -12.28 24.92 -2.75
C ALA A 201 -11.71 26.34 -2.63
N TYR A 202 -10.42 26.52 -2.92
CA TYR A 202 -9.72 27.79 -2.88
C TYR A 202 -10.20 28.76 -3.97
N THR A 203 -10.37 28.32 -5.22
CA THR A 203 -10.87 29.18 -6.31
C THR A 203 -12.29 29.68 -6.07
N ARG A 204 -13.10 28.96 -5.26
CA ARG A 204 -14.47 29.38 -4.94
C ARG A 204 -14.54 30.57 -4.00
N ILE A 205 -13.48 30.83 -3.21
CA ILE A 205 -13.40 31.92 -2.22
C ILE A 205 -12.94 33.25 -2.85
N ILE A 206 -12.40 33.23 -4.07
CA ILE A 206 -11.75 34.39 -4.68
C ILE A 206 -12.58 34.97 -5.83
N ASP A 207 -12.53 36.30 -5.99
CA ASP A 207 -13.17 37.08 -7.06
C ASP A 207 -12.82 36.57 -8.48
N ASP A 208 -13.74 36.78 -9.42
CA ASP A 208 -13.66 36.19 -10.77
C ASP A 208 -12.39 36.57 -11.56
N ASN A 209 -11.81 37.75 -11.32
CA ASN A 209 -10.55 38.17 -11.95
C ASN A 209 -9.35 37.32 -11.52
N MET A 210 -9.33 36.85 -10.27
CA MET A 210 -8.27 35.98 -9.76
C MET A 210 -8.43 34.53 -10.20
N ARG A 211 -9.66 34.08 -10.49
CA ARG A 211 -9.91 32.75 -11.05
C ARG A 211 -9.26 32.61 -12.42
N ALA A 212 -9.43 33.60 -13.29
CA ALA A 212 -8.82 33.60 -14.63
C ALA A 212 -7.28 33.51 -14.55
N PHE A 213 -6.67 34.25 -13.62
CA PHE A 213 -5.22 34.20 -13.39
C PHE A 213 -4.74 32.82 -12.90
N LEU A 214 -5.47 32.19 -11.99
CA LEU A 214 -5.15 30.85 -11.48
C LEU A 214 -5.30 29.77 -12.56
N TYR A 215 -6.32 29.85 -13.41
CA TYR A 215 -6.49 28.92 -14.53
C TYR A 215 -5.36 29.04 -15.55
N ALA A 216 -4.97 30.27 -15.89
CA ALA A 216 -3.83 30.50 -16.80
C ALA A 216 -2.51 30.00 -16.21
N SER A 217 -2.29 30.21 -14.91
CA SER A 217 -1.08 29.72 -14.23
C SER A 217 -1.04 28.20 -14.14
N PHE A 218 -2.18 27.57 -13.86
CA PHE A 218 -2.31 26.12 -13.76
C PHE A 218 -2.15 25.43 -15.13
N SER A 219 -2.74 25.99 -16.19
CA SER A 219 -2.59 25.43 -17.54
C SER A 219 -1.14 25.46 -18.01
N VAL A 220 -0.40 26.56 -17.79
CA VAL A 220 1.03 26.67 -18.07
C VAL A 220 1.83 25.63 -17.28
N PHE A 221 1.50 25.42 -16.01
CA PHE A 221 2.15 24.40 -15.18
C PHE A 221 1.94 22.98 -15.72
N ILE A 222 0.71 22.62 -16.14
CA ILE A 222 0.40 21.31 -16.71
C ILE A 222 1.14 21.09 -18.03
N VAL A 223 1.18 22.09 -18.91
CA VAL A 223 1.92 22.00 -20.18
C VAL A 223 3.41 21.76 -19.92
N ASN A 224 4.01 22.52 -18.98
CA ASN A 224 5.42 22.36 -18.63
C ASN A 224 5.71 20.98 -18.00
N LEU A 225 4.78 20.47 -17.19
CA LEU A 225 4.87 19.12 -16.60
C LEU A 225 4.81 18.01 -17.66
N LEU A 226 3.98 18.19 -18.70
CA LEU A 226 3.85 17.25 -19.81
C LEU A 226 5.10 17.24 -20.71
N ILE A 227 5.65 18.42 -21.04
CA ILE A 227 6.90 18.55 -21.82
C ILE A 227 8.06 17.86 -21.10
N LYS A 228 8.22 18.09 -19.79
CA LYS A 228 9.32 17.52 -19.00
C LYS A 228 9.27 16.00 -18.88
N LYS A 229 8.11 15.39 -19.08
CA LYS A 229 7.94 13.93 -19.09
C LYS A 229 8.12 13.27 -20.46
N GLY A 230 8.40 14.05 -21.52
CA GLY A 230 8.59 13.53 -22.87
C GLY A 230 7.32 12.97 -23.51
N ASN A 231 6.14 13.42 -23.03
CA ASN A 231 4.83 12.99 -23.53
C ASN A 231 4.21 13.97 -24.55
N LEU A 232 4.95 15.00 -24.96
CA LEU A 232 4.65 15.94 -26.03
C LEU A 232 5.92 16.27 -26.81
#